data_AF-A0A8T4Z2G1-F1
#
_entry.id   AF-A0A8T4Z2G1-F1
#
_cell.length_a   1.000
_cell.length_b   1.000
_cell.length_c   1.000
_cell.angle_alpha   90.00
_cell.angle_beta   90.00
_cell.angle_gamma   90.00
#
_symmetry.space_group_name_H-M   'P 1'
#
loop_
_entity.id
_entity.type
_entity.pdbx_description
1 polymer ?
#
loop_
_entity_poly.entity_id
_entity_poly.type
_entity_poly.pdbx_seq_one_letter_code
_entity_poly.pdbx_strand_id
1 'polypeptide(L)'
;VYENAIPIKHGVRVACEMLGIDPLEVGNEGKLVIATIPQKADEVLGVLRSNSLGKDAEIVGEATSDFEQVVLQTSVGGRRIILPPVGDPVPRIC
;
A
#
# COMPACT_ATOMS: atom_id res chain seq x y z
N VAL A 1 -8.54 1.83 -2.56
CA VAL A 1 -7.45 1.63 -1.58
C VAL A 1 -7.80 2.39 -0.30
N TYR A 2 -7.57 1.80 0.87
CA TYR A 2 -7.85 2.38 2.18
C TYR A 2 -6.55 2.83 2.84
N GLU A 3 -6.35 4.14 3.04
CA GLU A 3 -5.08 4.68 3.57
C GLU A 3 -4.71 4.09 4.93
N ASN A 4 -5.68 3.98 5.84
CA ASN A 4 -5.47 3.43 7.18
C ASN A 4 -5.09 1.95 7.19
N ALA A 5 -5.37 1.21 6.12
CA ALA A 5 -5.05 -0.21 6.02
C ALA A 5 -3.63 -0.46 5.47
N ILE A 6 -2.96 0.56 4.91
CA ILE A 6 -1.61 0.37 4.37
C ILE A 6 -0.62 0.28 5.54
N PRO A 7 0.06 -0.87 5.74
CA PRO A 7 0.97 -1.06 6.87
C PRO A 7 2.27 -0.27 6.66
N ILE A 8 2.35 0.91 7.26
CA ILE A 8 3.53 1.77 7.25
C ILE A 8 4.08 1.84 8.68
N LYS A 9 5.33 1.40 8.85
CA LYS A 9 6.02 1.50 10.15
C LYS A 9 6.12 2.96 10.57
N HIS A 10 5.93 3.24 11.86
CA HIS A 10 5.96 4.59 12.40
C HIS A 10 7.24 5.37 12.00
N GLY A 11 8.41 4.76 12.14
CA GLY A 11 9.68 5.40 11.74
C GLY A 11 9.77 5.73 10.24
N VAL A 12 9.15 4.92 9.37
CA VAL A 12 9.08 5.19 7.92
C VAL A 12 8.17 6.38 7.66
N ARG A 13 6.99 6.42 8.32
CA ARG A 13 6.05 7.55 8.20
C ARG A 13 6.71 8.87 8.60
N VAL A 14 7.35 8.90 9.77
CA VAL A 14 8.04 10.11 10.27
C VAL A 14 9.17 10.53 9.32
N ALA A 15 9.97 9.59 8.81
CA ALA A 15 11.04 9.91 7.87
C ALA A 15 10.49 10.50 6.55
N CYS A 16 9.45 9.89 5.98
CA CYS A 16 8.77 10.37 4.78
C CYS A 16 8.18 11.78 4.96
N GLU A 17 7.52 12.03 6.10
CA GLU A 17 6.99 13.36 6.44
C GLU A 17 8.09 14.41 6.54
N MET A 18 9.20 14.10 7.20
CA MET A 18 10.34 15.02 7.32
C MET A 18 11.03 15.32 5.99
N LEU A 19 11.07 14.35 5.08
CA LEU A 19 11.72 14.46 3.77
C LEU A 19 10.79 15.00 2.68
N GLY A 20 9.48 15.12 2.95
CA GLY A 20 8.50 15.53 1.95
C GLY A 20 8.28 14.49 0.84
N ILE A 21 8.40 13.20 1.18
CA ILE A 21 8.27 12.08 0.24
C ILE A 21 7.01 11.28 0.56
N ASP A 22 6.19 10.93 -0.45
CA ASP A 22 5.08 9.99 -0.26
C ASP A 22 5.65 8.55 -0.16
N PRO A 23 5.39 7.80 0.93
CA PRO A 23 5.86 6.42 1.07
C PRO A 23 5.34 5.46 -0.02
N LEU A 24 4.26 5.82 -0.73
CA LEU A 24 3.72 5.03 -1.84
C LEU A 24 4.52 5.19 -3.15
N GLU A 25 5.43 6.15 -3.22
CA GLU A 25 6.24 6.42 -4.42
C GLU A 25 7.66 5.81 -4.32
N VAL A 26 8.01 5.21 -3.18
CA VAL A 26 9.36 4.67 -2.92
C VAL A 26 9.41 3.16 -3.16
N GLY A 27 10.50 2.70 -3.78
CA GLY A 27 10.79 1.29 -4.01
C GLY A 27 10.76 0.42 -2.75
N ASN A 28 10.24 -0.81 -2.90
CA ASN A 28 10.22 -1.84 -1.86
C ASN A 28 10.95 -3.10 -2.36
N GLU A 29 11.94 -3.62 -1.62
CA GLU A 29 12.75 -4.80 -2.02
C GLU A 29 12.33 -6.14 -1.38
N GLY A 30 11.20 -6.17 -0.68
CA GLY A 30 10.77 -7.36 0.07
C GLY A 30 9.27 -7.44 0.29
N LYS A 31 8.48 -6.90 -0.65
CA LYS A 31 7.02 -6.81 -0.56
C LYS A 31 6.37 -7.37 -1.81
N LEU A 32 5.12 -7.81 -1.66
CA LEU A 32 4.27 -8.29 -2.74
C LEU A 32 2.96 -7.51 -2.73
N VAL A 33 2.42 -7.22 -3.92
CA VAL A 33 1.03 -6.79 -4.12
C VAL A 33 0.29 -7.96 -4.76
N ILE A 34 -0.80 -8.40 -4.13
CA ILE A 34 -1.54 -9.60 -4.55
C ILE A 34 -3.00 -9.23 -4.75
N ALA A 35 -3.55 -9.57 -5.91
CA ALA A 35 -4.98 -9.53 -6.18
C ALA A 35 -5.57 -10.93 -6.02
N THR A 36 -6.74 -11.03 -5.39
CA THR A 36 -7.46 -12.29 -5.19
C THR A 36 -8.93 -12.12 -5.54
N ILE A 37 -9.63 -13.24 -5.78
CA ILE A 37 -11.09 -13.21 -5.76
C ILE A 37 -11.57 -12.95 -4.32
N PRO A 38 -12.71 -12.23 -4.12
CA PRO A 38 -13.15 -11.84 -2.78
C PRO A 38 -13.27 -13.01 -1.79
N GLN A 39 -13.72 -14.17 -2.26
CA GLN A 39 -13.92 -15.37 -1.45
C GLN A 39 -12.62 -15.98 -0.90
N LYS A 40 -11.46 -15.57 -1.42
CA LYS A 40 -10.14 -16.09 -1.04
C LYS A 40 -9.29 -15.07 -0.30
N ALA A 41 -9.74 -13.83 -0.16
CA ALA A 41 -8.96 -12.75 0.43
C ALA A 41 -8.49 -13.09 1.86
N ASP A 42 -9.40 -13.51 2.73
CA ASP A 42 -9.09 -13.84 4.12
C ASP A 42 -8.21 -15.10 4.26
N GLU A 43 -8.45 -16.11 3.43
CA GLU A 43 -7.65 -17.35 3.40
C GLU A 43 -6.19 -17.02 3.01
N VAL A 44 -6.00 -16.27 1.93
CA VAL A 44 -4.68 -15.85 1.46
C VAL A 44 -4.00 -14.95 2.50
N LEU A 45 -4.73 -14.00 3.08
CA LEU A 45 -4.21 -13.13 4.14
C LEU A 45 -3.73 -13.94 5.34
N GLY A 46 -4.51 -14.95 5.78
CA GLY A 46 -4.15 -15.85 6.86
C GLY A 46 -2.86 -16.62 6.58
N VAL A 47 -2.71 -17.16 5.36
CA VAL A 47 -1.49 -17.84 4.92
C VAL A 47 -0.28 -16.90 4.95
N LEU A 48 -0.41 -15.68 4.42
CA LEU A 48 0.68 -14.70 4.42
C LEU A 48 1.11 -14.33 5.84
N ARG A 49 0.14 -14.07 6.73
CA ARG A 49 0.41 -13.72 8.14
C ARG A 49 1.01 -14.85 8.96
N SER A 50 0.83 -16.11 8.54
CA SER A 50 1.47 -17.26 9.17
C SER A 50 2.99 -17.32 8.93
N ASN A 51 3.49 -16.61 7.92
CA ASN A 51 4.91 -16.50 7.60
C ASN A 51 5.53 -15.27 8.27
N SER A 52 6.75 -15.40 8.80
CA SER A 52 7.46 -14.30 9.46
C SER A 52 7.67 -13.07 8.56
N LEU A 53 7.80 -13.26 7.24
CA LEU A 53 7.94 -12.19 6.25
C LEU A 53 6.61 -11.50 5.92
N GLY A 54 5.48 -12.19 6.10
CA GLY A 54 4.13 -11.71 5.77
C GLY A 54 3.30 -11.31 6.99
N LYS A 55 3.87 -11.30 8.20
CA LYS A 55 3.16 -10.99 9.45
C LYS A 55 2.38 -9.68 9.44
N ASP A 56 2.86 -8.69 8.68
CA ASP A 56 2.28 -7.35 8.56
C ASP A 56 1.42 -7.21 7.28
N ALA A 57 1.13 -8.31 6.56
CA ALA A 57 0.27 -8.28 5.37
C ALA A 57 -1.15 -7.80 5.76
N GLU A 58 -1.82 -7.09 4.87
CA GLU A 58 -3.14 -6.51 5.11
C GLU A 58 -3.93 -6.41 3.80
N ILE A 59 -5.26 -6.46 3.89
CA ILE A 59 -6.13 -6.13 2.76
C ILE A 59 -6.23 -4.60 2.65
N VAL A 60 -5.60 -4.03 1.63
CA VAL A 60 -5.47 -2.57 1.47
C VAL A 60 -6.53 -1.95 0.56
N GLY A 61 -7.45 -2.74 0.00
CA GLY A 61 -8.47 -2.24 -0.90
C GLY A 61 -9.12 -3.35 -1.74
N GLU A 62 -9.91 -2.91 -2.71
CA GLU A 62 -10.64 -3.78 -3.62
C GLU A 62 -10.66 -3.17 -5.04
N ALA A 63 -10.82 -4.03 -6.04
CA ALA A 63 -11.08 -3.62 -7.41
C ALA A 63 -12.59 -3.40 -7.60
N THR A 64 -12.96 -2.32 -8.29
CA THR A 64 -14.35 -1.96 -8.54
C THR A 64 -14.51 -1.50 -9.99
N SER A 65 -15.74 -1.49 -10.50
CA SER A 65 -16.07 -0.87 -11.79
C SER A 65 -16.36 0.64 -11.68
N ASP A 66 -16.35 1.19 -10.47
CA ASP A 66 -16.76 2.58 -10.22
C ASP A 66 -15.71 3.60 -10.67
N PHE A 67 -14.46 3.16 -10.80
CA PHE A 67 -13.31 4.01 -11.13
C PHE A 67 -12.39 3.30 -12.13
N GLU A 68 -11.90 4.04 -13.12
CA GLU A 68 -10.84 3.57 -14.01
C GLU A 68 -9.43 3.73 -13.40
N GLN A 69 -9.31 4.48 -12.30
CA GLN A 69 -8.05 4.85 -11.65
C GLN A 69 -7.95 4.28 -10.23
N VAL A 70 -6.73 4.29 -9.68
CA VAL A 70 -6.52 3.95 -8.27
C VAL A 70 -6.98 5.10 -7.38
N VAL A 71 -8.11 4.90 -6.70
CA VAL A 71 -8.65 5.86 -5.72
C VAL A 71 -8.27 5.44 -4.31
N LEU A 72 -7.63 6.36 -3.58
CA LEU A 72 -7.31 6.23 -2.16
C LEU A 72 -8.35 6.97 -1.34
N GLN A 73 -9.00 6.24 -0.43
CA GLN A 73 -9.79 6.80 0.64
C GLN A 73 -8.84 7.18 1.79
N THR A 74 -8.77 8.47 2.06
CA THR A 74 -7.94 9.06 3.10
C THR A 74 -8.43 8.68 4.50
N SER A 75 -7.56 8.81 5.50
CA SER A 75 -7.88 8.54 6.92
C SER A 75 -9.05 9.36 7.45
N VAL A 76 -9.30 10.55 6.87
CA VAL A 76 -10.39 11.46 7.25
C VAL A 76 -11.66 11.30 6.39
N GLY A 77 -11.70 10.29 5.51
CA GLY A 77 -12.88 9.93 4.71
C GLY A 77 -12.97 10.61 3.35
N GLY A 78 -12.09 11.56 3.03
CA GLY A 78 -11.93 12.12 1.69
C GLY A 78 -11.38 11.09 0.70
N ARG A 79 -11.47 11.38 -0.60
CA ARG A 79 -10.91 10.53 -1.66
C ARG A 79 -9.94 11.32 -2.53
N ARG A 80 -8.82 10.71 -2.91
CA ARG A 80 -7.88 11.26 -3.90
C ARG A 80 -7.44 10.17 -4.88
N ILE A 81 -7.07 10.58 -6.09
CA ILE A 81 -6.46 9.69 -7.08
C ILE A 81 -4.97 9.53 -6.72
N ILE A 82 -4.47 8.30 -6.75
CA ILE A 82 -3.04 8.01 -6.77
C ILE A 82 -2.60 7.98 -8.23
N LEU A 83 -1.73 8.91 -8.61
CA LEU A 83 -1.12 8.91 -9.92
C LEU A 83 0.11 7.98 -9.91
N PRO A 84 0.43 7.32 -11.02
CA PRO A 84 1.73 6.69 -11.18
C PRO A 84 2.84 7.73 -10.97
N PRO A 85 3.86 7.45 -10.16
CA PRO A 85 4.97 8.38 -9.97
C PRO A 85 5.71 8.57 -11.29
N VAL A 86 6.23 9.78 -11.53
CA VAL A 86 7.06 10.08 -12.71
C VAL A 86 8.37 9.27 -12.68
N GLY A 87 8.85 8.97 -11.47
CA GLY A 87 9.99 8.11 -11.17
C GLY A 87 10.13 7.96 -9.65
N ASP A 88 11.04 7.09 -9.20
CA ASP A 88 11.33 6.97 -7.76
C ASP A 88 12.03 8.25 -7.25
N PRO A 89 11.57 8.85 -6.13
CA PRO A 89 12.14 10.08 -5.59
C PRO A 89 13.53 9.88 -4.95
N VAL A 90 13.96 8.64 -4.69
CA VAL A 90 15.23 8.34 -4.02
C VAL A 90 16.32 8.07 -5.06
N PRO A 91 17.34 8.95 -5.23
CA PRO A 91 18.39 8.72 -6.20
C PRO A 91 19.23 7.50 -5.81
N ARG A 92 19.59 6.68 -6.81
CA ARG A 92 20.41 5.46 -6.63
C ARG A 92 19.74 4.42 -5.71
N ILE A 93 18.41 4.41 -5.66
CA ILE A 93 17.65 3.29 -5.11
C ILE A 93 17.68 2.13 -6.13
N CYS A 94 18.10 0.96 -5.66
CA CYS A 94 18.31 -0.28 -6.44
C CYS A 94 19.32 -0.18 -7.60
#